data_AF-Q3SKG1-F1
#
_entry.id   AF-Q3SKG1-F1
#
_cell.length_a   1.000
_cell.length_b   1.000
_cell.length_c   1.000
_cell.angle_alpha   90.00
_cell.angle_beta   90.00
_cell.angle_gamma   90.00
#
_symmetry.space_group_name_H-M   'P 1'
#
loop_
_entity.id
_entity.type
_entity.pdbx_description
1 polymer ?
#
loop_
_entity_poly.entity_id
_entity_poly.type
_entity_poly.pdbx_seq_one_letter_code
_entity_poly.pdbx_strand_id
1 'polypeptide(L)'
;MSLDELKVGCFYSNGAYGRTWGVRQLLEILTDDGSGAPRARFRGVAGVCRRKKGHCSPAEFAQWAKHRVELLENDWKRAPDEPATS
;
A
#
# COMPACT_ATOMS: atom_id res chain seq x y z
N MET A 1 -3.79 8.06 5.52
CA MET A 1 -3.49 6.66 5.82
C MET A 1 -2.65 6.60 7.06
N SER A 2 -3.21 5.94 8.05
CA SER A 2 -2.61 5.60 9.32
C SER A 2 -2.13 4.15 9.25
N LEU A 3 -1.31 3.74 10.21
CA LEU A 3 -0.82 2.36 10.30
C LEU A 3 -1.97 1.34 10.42
N ASP A 4 -3.02 1.70 11.14
CA ASP A 4 -4.21 0.85 11.37
C ASP A 4 -5.04 0.62 10.08
N GLU A 5 -4.98 1.56 9.14
CA GLU A 5 -5.67 1.47 7.84
C GLU A 5 -4.90 0.58 6.83
N LEU A 6 -3.65 0.21 7.15
CA LEU A 6 -2.84 -0.66 6.31
C LEU A 6 -3.24 -2.12 6.46
N LYS A 7 -3.95 -2.62 5.44
CA LYS A 7 -4.39 -4.01 5.33
C LYS A 7 -3.48 -4.77 4.37
N VAL A 8 -2.88 -5.84 4.88
CA VAL A 8 -2.12 -6.79 4.06
C VAL A 8 -3.01 -7.36 2.96
N GLY A 9 -2.47 -7.47 1.75
CA GLY A 9 -3.21 -7.87 0.54
C GLY A 9 -3.87 -6.72 -0.21
N CYS A 10 -4.03 -5.54 0.40
CA CYS A 10 -4.66 -4.38 -0.24
C CYS A 10 -3.69 -3.54 -1.09
N PHE A 11 -4.25 -2.70 -1.96
CA PHE A 11 -3.50 -1.81 -2.84
C PHE A 11 -3.62 -0.36 -2.39
N TYR A 12 -2.54 0.38 -2.58
CA TYR A 12 -2.41 1.77 -2.14
C TYR A 12 -1.76 2.59 -3.22
N SER A 13 -2.30 3.78 -3.46
CA SER A 13 -1.77 4.77 -4.40
C SER A 13 -1.13 5.93 -3.65
N ASN A 14 -0.05 6.48 -4.21
CA ASN A 14 0.57 7.70 -3.69
C ASN A 14 -0.20 8.99 -3.97
N GLY A 15 -1.36 8.91 -4.65
CA GLY A 15 -2.16 10.10 -4.98
C GLY A 15 -1.46 11.10 -5.90
N ALA A 16 -0.31 10.74 -6.47
CA ALA A 16 0.37 11.58 -7.47
C ALA A 16 -0.34 11.47 -8.82
N TYR A 17 0.04 12.29 -9.79
CA TYR A 17 -0.55 12.27 -11.14
C TYR A 17 0.54 12.09 -12.20
N GLY A 18 0.17 11.53 -13.35
CA GLY A 18 1.07 11.34 -14.48
C GLY A 18 2.21 10.36 -14.22
N ARG A 19 3.46 10.76 -14.47
CA ARG A 19 4.65 9.89 -14.47
C ARG A 19 5.12 9.47 -13.07
N THR A 20 4.72 10.20 -12.04
CA THR A 20 5.06 9.91 -10.64
C THR A 20 3.99 9.11 -9.93
N TRP A 21 2.82 8.92 -10.56
CA TRP A 21 1.76 8.07 -10.01
C TRP A 21 2.21 6.62 -9.95
N GLY A 22 1.84 5.93 -8.88
CA GLY A 22 2.09 4.51 -8.73
C GLY A 22 1.17 3.86 -7.72
N VAL A 23 0.97 2.56 -7.89
CA VAL A 23 0.22 1.72 -6.96
C VAL A 23 1.13 0.65 -6.39
N ARG A 24 1.11 0.49 -5.07
CA ARG A 24 1.82 -0.56 -4.34
C ARG A 24 0.80 -1.44 -3.62
N GLN A 25 0.97 -2.75 -3.75
CA GLN A 25 0.26 -3.72 -2.92
C GLN A 25 1.09 -4.01 -1.68
N LEU A 26 0.45 -3.93 -0.52
CA LEU A 26 1.03 -4.40 0.72
C LEU A 26 0.98 -5.93 0.73
N LEU A 27 2.14 -6.58 0.76
CA LEU A 27 2.25 -8.03 0.74
C LEU A 27 2.16 -8.62 2.13
N GLU A 28 2.77 -7.97 3.11
CA GLU A 28 2.96 -8.51 4.46
C GLU A 28 3.51 -7.41 5.39
N ILE A 29 3.19 -7.49 6.68
CA ILE A 29 3.87 -6.73 7.74
C ILE A 29 4.47 -7.74 8.70
N LEU A 30 5.80 -7.79 8.77
CA LEU A 30 6.55 -8.63 9.72
C LEU A 30 7.13 -7.75 10.82
N THR A 31 7.24 -8.28 12.02
CA THR A 31 8.09 -7.67 13.05
C THR A 31 9.44 -8.37 13.00
N ASP A 32 10.52 -7.61 12.80
CA ASP A 32 11.86 -8.16 12.81
C ASP A 32 12.24 -8.58 14.23
N ASP A 33 12.56 -9.86 14.44
CA ASP A 33 12.84 -10.43 15.77
C ASP A 33 14.14 -9.87 16.37
N GLY A 34 15.08 -9.41 15.55
CA GLY A 34 16.35 -8.84 15.99
C GLY A 34 16.29 -7.36 16.35
N SER A 35 15.50 -6.57 15.61
CA SER A 35 15.36 -5.12 15.82
C SER A 35 14.08 -4.72 16.59
N GLY A 36 13.11 -5.63 16.72
CA GLY A 36 11.75 -5.32 17.22
C GLY A 36 10.94 -4.37 16.32
N ALA A 37 11.48 -3.98 15.16
CA ALA A 37 10.89 -2.97 14.30
C ALA A 37 9.95 -3.62 13.28
N PRO A 38 8.71 -3.10 13.11
CA PRO A 38 7.80 -3.59 12.09
C PRO A 38 8.31 -3.20 10.69
N ARG A 39 8.23 -4.14 9.75
CA ARG A 39 8.64 -4.04 8.36
C ARG A 39 7.49 -4.44 7.44
N ALA A 40 7.04 -3.49 6.64
CA ALA A 40 6.05 -3.69 5.60
C ALA A 40 6.72 -4.08 4.28
N ARG A 41 6.39 -5.25 3.75
CA ARG A 41 6.82 -5.71 2.43
C ARG A 41 5.78 -5.31 1.40
N PHE A 42 6.21 -4.74 0.28
CA PHE A 42 5.30 -4.29 -0.77
C PHE A 42 5.80 -4.64 -2.17
N ARG A 43 4.87 -4.74 -3.12
CA ARG A 43 5.18 -4.81 -4.55
C ARG A 43 4.46 -3.68 -5.29
N GLY A 44 5.16 -3.04 -6.21
CA GLY A 44 4.56 -2.06 -7.10
C GLY A 44 3.83 -2.75 -8.25
N VAL A 45 2.55 -2.44 -8.37
CA VAL A 45 1.61 -3.07 -9.31
C VAL A 45 1.42 -2.20 -10.54
N ALA A 46 1.32 -0.87 -10.36
CA ALA A 46 1.07 0.07 -11.45
C ALA A 46 1.92 1.35 -11.36
N GLY A 47 1.94 2.08 -12.47
CA GLY A 47 2.65 3.36 -12.61
C GLY A 47 4.17 3.23 -12.45
N VAL A 48 4.81 4.23 -11.84
CA VAL A 48 6.27 4.32 -11.66
C VAL A 48 6.87 3.20 -10.79
N CYS A 49 6.01 2.56 -10.00
CA CYS A 49 6.40 1.46 -9.12
C CYS A 49 6.22 0.08 -9.78
N ARG A 50 5.64 0.00 -10.98
CA ARG A 50 5.34 -1.27 -11.66
C ARG A 50 6.58 -2.16 -11.76
N ARG A 51 6.43 -3.45 -11.40
CA ARG A 51 7.49 -4.47 -11.34
C ARG A 51 8.60 -4.23 -10.31
N LYS A 52 8.49 -3.22 -9.45
CA LYS A 52 9.41 -3.03 -8.32
C LYS A 52 8.89 -3.78 -7.09
N LYS A 53 9.79 -4.29 -6.27
CA LYS A 53 9.48 -4.90 -4.97
C LYS A 53 10.41 -4.28 -3.94
N GLY A 54 9.93 -4.11 -2.72
CA GLY A 54 10.71 -3.51 -1.64
C GLY A 54 10.11 -3.84 -0.29
N HIS A 55 10.81 -3.42 0.75
CA HIS A 55 10.32 -3.40 2.11
C HIS A 55 10.67 -2.05 2.71
N CYS A 56 9.78 -1.51 3.53
CA CYS A 56 10.00 -0.28 4.28
C CYS A 56 9.28 -0.40 5.62
N SER A 57 9.48 0.57 6.51
CA SER A 57 8.67 0.64 7.72
C SER A 57 7.19 0.85 7.34
N PRO A 58 6.23 0.27 8.07
CA PRO A 58 4.82 0.48 7.77
C PRO A 58 4.43 1.97 7.92
N ALA A 59 5.12 2.74 8.76
CA ALA A 59 4.90 4.18 8.88
C ALA A 59 5.26 4.93 7.59
N GLU A 60 6.43 4.62 7.01
CA GLU A 60 6.85 5.13 5.70
C GLU A 60 5.87 4.73 4.59
N PHE A 61 5.38 3.49 4.65
CA PHE A 61 4.39 3.01 3.68
C PHE A 61 3.08 3.79 3.80
N ALA A 62 2.57 3.98 5.01
CA ALA A 62 1.36 4.75 5.29
C ALA A 62 1.51 6.21 4.84
N GLN A 63 2.67 6.82 5.06
CA GLN A 63 2.92 8.21 4.67
C GLN A 63 2.99 8.39 3.14
N TRP A 64 3.54 7.40 2.44
CA TRP A 64 3.53 7.33 0.98
C TRP A 64 2.12 7.03 0.42
N ALA A 65 1.36 6.14 1.07
CA ALA A 65 0.01 5.74 0.67
C ALA A 65 -0.99 6.87 0.95
N LYS A 66 -1.43 7.61 -0.07
CA LYS A 66 -2.46 8.65 0.10
C LYS A 66 -3.87 8.07 0.10
N HIS A 67 -4.12 7.09 -0.77
CA HIS A 67 -5.43 6.49 -0.93
C HIS A 67 -5.32 4.98 -1.05
N ARG A 68 -6.24 4.26 -0.40
CA ARG A 68 -6.46 2.85 -0.67
C ARG A 68 -7.19 2.75 -2.01
N VAL A 69 -6.71 1.83 -2.85
CA VAL A 69 -7.29 1.59 -4.16
C VAL A 69 -7.53 0.11 -4.35
N GLU A 70 -8.39 -0.21 -5.29
CA GLU A 70 -8.71 -1.57 -5.70
C GLU A 70 -8.75 -1.65 -7.22
N LEU A 71 -8.39 -2.82 -7.75
CA LEU A 71 -8.41 -3.07 -9.19
C LEU A 71 -9.79 -3.59 -9.55
N LEU A 72 -10.65 -2.72 -10.08
CA LEU A 72 -12.00 -3.06 -10.53
C LEU A 72 -12.02 -3.04 -12.06
N GLU A 73 -12.26 -4.20 -12.68
CA GLU A 73 -12.38 -4.32 -14.15
C GLU A 73 -11.19 -3.76 -14.95
N ASN A 74 -9.97 -3.84 -14.40
CA ASN A 74 -8.71 -3.25 -14.89
C ASN A 74 -8.51 -1.75 -14.61
N ASP A 75 -9.45 -1.10 -13.94
CA ASP A 75 -9.34 0.29 -13.51
C ASP A 75 -8.98 0.39 -12.03
N TRP A 76 -8.15 1.37 -11.66
CA TRP A 76 -7.77 1.60 -10.26
C TRP A 76 -8.72 2.61 -9.63
N LYS A 77 -9.66 2.11 -8.84
CA LYS A 77 -10.62 2.96 -8.12
C LYS A 77 -10.25 3.10 -6.66
N ARG A 78 -10.62 4.23 -6.06
CA ARG A 78 -10.45 4.43 -4.61
C ARG A 78 -11.37 3.48 -3.88
N ALA A 79 -10.79 2.64 -3.03
CA ALA A 79 -11.57 1.78 -2.15
C ALA A 79 -12.19 2.66 -1.06
N PRO A 80 -13.48 2.49 -0.75
CA PRO A 80 -14.02 3.07 0.46
C PRO A 80 -13.26 2.52 1.67
N ASP A 81 -12.99 3.37 2.66
CA ASP A 81 -12.64 2.90 4.00
C ASP A 81 -13.87 2.22 4.57
N GLU A 82 -14.08 0.96 4.20
CA GLU A 82 -15.24 0.19 4.62
C GLU A 82 -15.15 0.01 6.14
N PRO A 83 -16.06 0.60 6.95
CA PRO A 83 -16.27 0.11 8.29
C PRO A 83 -16.88 -1.28 8.13
N ALA A 84 -16.22 -2.29 8.69
CA ALA A 84 -16.75 -3.64 8.70
C ALA A 84 -18.10 -3.66 9.42
N THR A 85 -19.19 -3.63 8.67
CA THR A 85 -20.53 -3.94 9.18
C THR A 85 -21.35 -4.60 8.08
N SER A 86 -21.50 -5.92 8.17
CA SER A 86 -22.80 -6.55 8.00
C SER A 86 -22.87 -7.85 8.77
#